data_AF-A0AAE2YGA5-F1
#
_entry.id   AF-A0AAE2YGA5-F1
#
_cell.length_a   1.000
_cell.length_b   1.000
_cell.length_c   1.000
_cell.angle_alpha   90.00
_cell.angle_beta   90.00
_cell.angle_gamma   90.00
#
_symmetry.space_group_name_H-M   'P 1'
#
loop_
_entity.id
_entity.type
_entity.pdbx_description
1 polymer ?
#
loop_
_entity_poly.entity_id
_entity_poly.type
_entity_poly.pdbx_seq_one_letter_code
_entity_poly.pdbx_strand_id
1 'polypeptide(L)'
;MSDLEGLVKKLVAKGWPRHHILKQLVQEIKFFKDLSEEEAAAFAEAVVSEVETSMKTLQDEHVGWLLKHFEAGASMHDLGVGCRGEGDFFVHRLLSKIADVGTSRLLGPKAQDDAGAVEHQGSVIVVAVDGTHSRLTEFPFIAGFHVTRAAMRDVYIKGAKPVALFTDLHLADDGDVGILFDFMGGVRAVSELSGVPLVAGSTLRVGGDMVIGTRFVSCVGAVGIIKTREAMAARSKIKPGDDIVMTEGAGGGTIATTAIYGGMPEVVLETLNIQFIEACEALLREGLFSNIHAATDWTNGGLRGDCNEICTLAKVGMIIYEDRVKALLNRKVLDMLEKLAIDYLGVSMDALLLFTPPSYTDEVLHVLRKEGVKSDVIGQVVESPKTPVLVRDGKRVTLRALYREAAYTKIKKLVGEREPAEKEKYMKMAEKAAQLSIEKANRVIEFIAKRKWAGTQ
;
A
#
# COMPACT_ATOMS: atom_id res chain seq x y z
N MET A 1 -9.71 2.69 20.39
CA MET A 1 -10.16 1.39 19.88
C MET A 1 -9.66 0.32 20.82
N SER A 2 -10.48 -0.67 21.14
CA SER A 2 -10.12 -1.82 21.97
C SER A 2 -10.56 -3.10 21.26
N ASP A 3 -9.63 -4.04 21.07
CA ASP A 3 -9.93 -5.42 20.64
C ASP A 3 -10.19 -6.24 21.90
N LEU A 4 -11.48 -6.42 22.23
CA LEU A 4 -11.92 -7.09 23.45
C LEU A 4 -11.53 -8.57 23.43
N GLU A 5 -11.62 -9.23 22.27
CA GLU A 5 -11.26 -10.64 22.12
C GLU A 5 -9.76 -10.85 22.38
N GLY A 6 -8.93 -10.02 21.74
CA GLY A 6 -7.48 -10.03 21.92
C GLY A 6 -7.06 -9.69 23.35
N LEU A 7 -7.76 -8.73 23.99
CA LEU A 7 -7.52 -8.37 25.39
C LEU A 7 -7.79 -9.55 26.32
N VAL A 8 -8.95 -10.22 26.22
CA VAL A 8 -9.27 -11.38 27.06
C VAL A 8 -8.27 -12.50 26.86
N LYS A 9 -7.97 -12.89 25.60
CA LYS A 9 -6.99 -13.94 25.29
C LYS A 9 -5.64 -13.65 25.96
N LYS A 10 -5.17 -12.39 25.89
CA LYS A 10 -3.90 -11.98 26.48
C LYS A 10 -3.91 -12.00 28.00
N LEU A 11 -5.00 -11.61 28.65
CA LEU A 11 -5.13 -11.65 30.11
C LEU A 11 -5.24 -13.08 30.64
N VAL A 12 -5.99 -13.95 29.96
CA VAL A 12 -6.05 -15.38 30.25
C VAL A 12 -4.66 -16.02 30.13
N ALA A 13 -3.92 -15.73 29.05
CA ALA A 13 -2.56 -16.23 28.86
C ALA A 13 -1.57 -15.77 29.96
N LYS A 14 -1.83 -14.61 30.59
CA LYS A 14 -1.07 -14.11 31.75
C LYS A 14 -1.52 -14.68 33.09
N GLY A 15 -2.51 -15.58 33.12
CA GLY A 15 -3.04 -16.19 34.34
C GLY A 15 -3.89 -15.24 35.20
N TRP A 16 -4.50 -14.21 34.60
CA TRP A 16 -5.35 -13.30 35.35
C TRP A 16 -6.64 -14.00 35.82
N PRO A 17 -7.07 -13.81 37.08
CA PRO A 17 -8.36 -14.31 37.54
C PRO A 17 -9.53 -13.72 36.75
N ARG A 18 -10.58 -14.51 36.49
CA ARG A 18 -11.77 -14.08 35.71
C ARG A 18 -12.35 -12.75 36.20
N HIS A 19 -12.50 -12.58 37.52
CA HIS A 19 -13.07 -11.35 38.09
C HIS A 19 -12.23 -10.09 37.79
N HIS A 20 -10.90 -10.22 37.66
CA HIS A 20 -10.04 -9.11 37.23
C HIS A 20 -10.20 -8.81 35.74
N ILE A 21 -10.35 -9.85 34.89
CA ILE A 21 -10.61 -9.69 33.45
C ILE A 21 -11.92 -8.94 33.24
N LEU A 22 -13.00 -9.38 33.89
CA LEU A 22 -14.31 -8.74 33.81
C LEU A 22 -14.26 -7.29 34.25
N LYS A 23 -13.61 -6.99 35.39
CA LYS A 23 -13.45 -5.61 35.87
C LYS A 23 -12.73 -4.73 34.85
N GLN A 24 -11.68 -5.25 34.20
CA GLN A 24 -10.95 -4.51 33.17
C GLN A 24 -11.80 -4.30 31.93
N LEU A 25 -12.55 -5.31 31.47
CA LEU A 25 -13.47 -5.18 30.34
C LEU A 25 -14.58 -4.17 30.60
N VAL A 26 -15.20 -4.18 31.78
CA VAL A 26 -16.24 -3.19 32.13
C VAL A 26 -15.68 -1.77 32.03
N GLN A 27 -14.46 -1.53 32.53
CA GLN A 27 -13.81 -0.23 32.41
C GLN A 27 -13.56 0.18 30.96
N GLU A 28 -13.07 -0.75 30.11
CA GLU A 28 -12.83 -0.50 28.69
C GLU A 28 -14.14 -0.25 27.92
N ILE A 29 -15.17 -1.07 28.16
CA ILE A 29 -16.47 -0.94 27.50
C ILE A 29 -17.11 0.40 27.84
N LYS A 30 -17.14 0.78 29.12
CA LYS A 30 -17.68 2.07 29.57
C LYS A 30 -16.89 3.27 29.09
N PHE A 31 -15.62 3.08 28.71
CA PHE A 31 -14.83 4.17 28.14
C PHE A 31 -15.30 4.52 26.73
N PHE A 32 -15.68 3.53 25.92
CA PHE A 32 -16.13 3.75 24.53
C PHE A 32 -17.65 3.85 24.38
N LYS A 33 -18.42 3.14 25.21
CA LYS A 33 -19.89 3.05 25.13
C LYS A 33 -20.53 3.68 26.36
N ASP A 34 -21.61 4.43 26.13
CA ASP A 34 -22.45 4.97 27.19
C ASP A 34 -23.42 3.90 27.69
N LEU A 35 -22.89 2.98 28.51
CA LEU A 35 -23.63 1.89 29.13
C LEU A 35 -23.65 2.04 30.65
N SER A 36 -24.74 1.60 31.27
CA SER A 36 -24.78 1.43 32.72
C SER A 36 -23.77 0.39 33.18
N GLU A 37 -23.45 0.38 34.47
CA GLU A 37 -22.53 -0.62 35.06
C GLU A 37 -23.04 -2.06 34.82
N GLU A 38 -24.35 -2.28 34.92
CA GLU A 38 -24.98 -3.59 34.74
C GLU A 38 -24.91 -4.06 33.28
N GLU A 39 -25.20 -3.18 32.32
CA GLU A 39 -25.10 -3.48 30.88
C GLU A 39 -23.65 -3.76 30.47
N ALA A 40 -22.69 -2.95 30.94
CA ALA A 40 -21.28 -3.17 30.67
C ALA A 40 -20.77 -4.47 31.29
N ALA A 41 -21.24 -4.84 32.48
CA ALA A 41 -20.91 -6.12 33.11
C ALA A 41 -21.48 -7.31 32.33
N ALA A 42 -22.74 -7.23 31.88
CA ALA A 42 -23.36 -8.25 31.04
C ALA A 42 -22.61 -8.42 29.71
N PHE A 43 -22.21 -7.31 29.08
CA PHE A 43 -21.40 -7.31 27.86
C PHE A 43 -20.05 -7.99 28.12
N ALA A 44 -19.33 -7.58 29.18
CA ALA A 44 -18.04 -8.18 29.54
C ALA A 44 -18.16 -9.68 29.78
N GLU A 45 -19.21 -10.14 30.45
CA GLU A 45 -19.46 -11.57 30.66
C GLU A 45 -19.69 -12.32 29.35
N ALA A 46 -20.46 -11.76 28.42
CA ALA A 46 -20.68 -12.33 27.10
C ALA A 46 -19.37 -12.47 26.32
N VAL A 47 -18.55 -11.40 26.29
CA VAL A 47 -17.21 -11.40 25.66
C VAL A 47 -16.34 -12.51 26.23
N VAL A 48 -16.21 -12.61 27.56
CA VAL A 48 -15.38 -13.64 28.18
C VAL A 48 -15.92 -15.04 27.87
N SER A 49 -17.24 -15.24 27.93
CA SER A 49 -17.89 -16.51 27.62
C SER A 49 -17.63 -16.97 26.18
N GLU A 50 -17.76 -16.05 25.20
CA GLU A 50 -17.46 -16.33 23.80
C GLU A 50 -15.98 -16.65 23.58
N VAL A 51 -15.07 -15.89 24.21
CA VAL A 51 -13.62 -16.13 24.10
C VAL A 51 -13.24 -17.48 24.70
N GLU A 52 -13.77 -17.83 25.88
CA GLU A 52 -13.51 -19.12 26.50
C GLU A 52 -14.04 -20.27 25.65
N THR A 53 -15.21 -20.08 25.04
CA THR A 53 -15.80 -21.05 24.12
C THR A 53 -14.95 -21.21 22.87
N SER A 54 -14.55 -20.11 22.23
CA SER A 54 -13.73 -20.15 21.02
C SER A 54 -12.35 -20.77 21.30
N MET A 55 -11.72 -20.44 22.42
CA MET A 55 -10.44 -21.03 22.85
C MET A 55 -10.53 -22.55 23.07
N LYS A 56 -11.65 -23.06 23.60
CA LYS A 56 -11.90 -24.51 23.71
C LYS A 56 -12.07 -25.14 22.34
N THR A 57 -12.85 -24.51 21.45
CA THR A 57 -13.08 -25.00 20.08
C THR A 57 -11.79 -25.09 19.27
N LEU A 58 -10.80 -24.22 19.51
CA LEU A 58 -9.48 -24.31 18.89
C LEU A 58 -8.75 -25.63 19.22
N GLN A 59 -9.10 -26.32 20.31
CA GLN A 59 -8.51 -27.62 20.69
C GLN A 59 -9.21 -28.83 20.08
N ASP A 60 -10.29 -28.63 19.31
CA ASP A 60 -11.00 -29.72 18.64
C ASP A 60 -10.07 -30.47 17.66
N GLU A 61 -10.03 -31.80 17.76
CA GLU A 61 -9.12 -32.64 16.97
C GLU A 61 -9.51 -32.70 15.48
N HIS A 62 -10.79 -32.48 15.16
CA HIS A 62 -11.32 -32.57 13.81
C HIS A 62 -11.15 -31.25 13.03
N VAL A 63 -11.41 -30.11 13.69
CA VAL A 63 -11.47 -28.79 13.04
C VAL A 63 -10.41 -27.81 13.55
N GLY A 64 -9.77 -28.06 14.69
CA GLY A 64 -8.84 -27.12 15.32
C GLY A 64 -7.64 -26.76 14.43
N TRP A 65 -7.19 -27.70 13.59
CA TRP A 65 -6.13 -27.44 12.58
C TRP A 65 -6.53 -26.36 11.56
N LEU A 66 -7.83 -26.25 11.25
CA LEU A 66 -8.37 -25.27 10.32
C LEU A 66 -8.50 -23.91 11.02
N LEU A 67 -9.08 -23.91 12.22
CA LEU A 67 -9.40 -22.71 13.00
C LEU A 67 -8.15 -21.98 13.54
N LYS A 68 -7.08 -22.69 13.90
CA LYS A 68 -5.82 -22.10 14.39
C LYS A 68 -4.99 -21.57 13.23
N HIS A 69 -4.46 -20.34 13.30
CA HIS A 69 -3.39 -19.91 12.39
C HIS A 69 -2.01 -20.32 12.93
N PHE A 70 -0.98 -20.32 12.08
CA PHE A 70 0.39 -20.58 12.49
C PHE A 70 1.08 -19.29 12.92
N GLU A 71 1.48 -19.21 14.19
CA GLU A 71 2.17 -18.03 14.71
C GLU A 71 3.56 -17.89 14.08
N ALA A 72 3.79 -16.77 13.39
CA ALA A 72 5.10 -16.45 12.82
C ALA A 72 6.13 -16.00 13.88
N GLY A 73 5.70 -15.76 15.14
CA GLY A 73 6.57 -15.26 16.21
C GLY A 73 7.17 -13.87 15.96
N ALA A 74 6.64 -13.13 14.99
CA ALA A 74 7.04 -11.80 14.62
C ALA A 74 5.80 -10.98 14.24
N SER A 75 5.74 -9.72 14.67
CA SER A 75 4.70 -8.79 14.30
C SER A 75 5.01 -8.07 12.98
N MET A 76 4.00 -7.40 12.41
CA MET A 76 4.19 -6.46 11.29
C MET A 76 5.26 -5.41 11.61
N HIS A 77 5.36 -4.97 12.87
CA HIS A 77 6.37 -4.03 13.32
C HIS A 77 7.78 -4.63 13.28
N ASP A 78 7.95 -5.85 13.79
CA ASP A 78 9.24 -6.53 13.87
C ASP A 78 9.82 -6.78 12.47
N LEU A 79 8.95 -7.14 11.51
CA LEU A 79 9.35 -7.35 10.11
C LEU A 79 9.27 -6.08 9.25
N GLY A 80 8.86 -4.93 9.81
CA GLY A 80 8.78 -3.66 9.07
C GLY A 80 7.81 -3.68 7.88
N VAL A 81 6.78 -4.51 7.93
CA VAL A 81 5.80 -4.67 6.83
C VAL A 81 4.95 -3.40 6.70
N GLY A 82 4.71 -2.98 5.46
CA GLY A 82 4.04 -1.71 5.12
C GLY A 82 4.96 -0.48 5.13
N CYS A 83 6.28 -0.66 5.25
CA CYS A 83 7.27 0.43 5.21
C CYS A 83 8.15 0.42 3.95
N ARG A 84 7.84 -0.41 2.92
CA ARG A 84 8.62 -0.61 1.68
C ARG A 84 10.12 -0.78 1.91
N GLY A 85 10.44 -1.49 2.98
CA GLY A 85 11.79 -1.88 3.39
C GLY A 85 12.09 -3.34 3.09
N GLU A 86 13.30 -3.79 3.41
CA GLU A 86 13.74 -5.17 3.11
C GLU A 86 12.81 -6.24 3.71
N GLY A 87 12.37 -6.05 4.97
CA GLY A 87 11.46 -6.97 5.64
C GLY A 87 10.05 -6.98 5.05
N ASP A 88 9.59 -5.84 4.54
CA ASP A 88 8.34 -5.72 3.77
C ASP A 88 8.42 -6.54 2.48
N PHE A 89 9.47 -6.32 1.68
CA PHE A 89 9.69 -7.09 0.45
C PHE A 89 9.79 -8.59 0.72
N PHE A 90 10.41 -8.99 1.82
CA PHE A 90 10.48 -10.39 2.25
C PHE A 90 9.08 -10.98 2.49
N VAL A 91 8.23 -10.31 3.29
CA VAL A 91 6.86 -10.78 3.55
C VAL A 91 6.04 -10.80 2.26
N HIS A 92 6.15 -9.78 1.41
CA HIS A 92 5.48 -9.75 0.10
C HIS A 92 5.89 -10.92 -0.81
N ARG A 93 7.16 -11.36 -0.79
CA ARG A 93 7.60 -12.56 -1.51
C ARG A 93 6.93 -13.83 -0.98
N LEU A 94 6.77 -13.95 0.34
CA LEU A 94 6.06 -15.08 0.96
C LEU A 94 4.58 -15.08 0.58
N LEU A 95 3.90 -13.94 0.68
CA LEU A 95 2.50 -13.78 0.25
C LEU A 95 2.33 -14.16 -1.22
N SER A 96 3.24 -13.70 -2.09
CA SER A 96 3.24 -14.03 -3.51
C SER A 96 3.44 -15.52 -3.78
N LYS A 97 4.29 -16.20 -3.00
CA LYS A 97 4.48 -17.65 -3.08
C LYS A 97 3.22 -18.41 -2.67
N ILE A 98 2.51 -17.95 -1.63
CA ILE A 98 1.25 -18.55 -1.19
C ILE A 98 0.15 -18.37 -2.25
N ALA A 99 0.06 -17.18 -2.85
CA ALA A 99 -0.98 -16.83 -3.81
C ALA A 99 -0.79 -17.45 -5.20
N ASP A 100 0.44 -17.83 -5.58
CA ASP A 100 0.72 -18.38 -6.91
C ASP A 100 0.32 -19.85 -7.02
N VAL A 101 -0.86 -20.08 -7.60
CA VAL A 101 -1.42 -21.41 -7.86
C VAL A 101 -1.25 -21.88 -9.32
N GLY A 102 -0.35 -21.26 -10.10
CA GLY A 102 -0.07 -21.66 -11.48
C GLY A 102 -1.18 -21.34 -12.50
N THR A 103 -2.14 -20.48 -12.13
CA THR A 103 -3.17 -19.99 -13.06
C THR A 103 -2.59 -19.02 -14.08
N SER A 104 -3.08 -19.08 -15.32
CA SER A 104 -2.62 -18.24 -16.43
C SER A 104 -2.89 -16.76 -16.14
N ARG A 105 -1.86 -15.93 -16.33
CA ARG A 105 -1.88 -14.47 -16.12
C ARG A 105 -0.69 -13.83 -16.85
N LEU A 106 -0.81 -12.56 -17.21
CA LEU A 106 0.27 -11.80 -17.83
C LEU A 106 1.22 -11.21 -16.78
N LEU A 107 0.65 -10.66 -15.71
CA LEU A 107 1.37 -10.10 -14.57
C LEU A 107 0.71 -10.60 -13.30
N GLY A 108 1.49 -11.17 -12.40
CA GLY A 108 0.96 -11.75 -11.17
C GLY A 108 1.87 -11.53 -9.97
N PRO A 109 1.52 -12.07 -8.80
CA PRO A 109 2.14 -11.68 -7.53
C PRO A 109 3.68 -11.79 -7.51
N LYS A 110 4.25 -12.81 -8.17
CA LYS A 110 5.71 -13.00 -8.27
C LYS A 110 6.47 -11.87 -8.97
N ALA A 111 5.79 -11.07 -9.82
CA ALA A 111 6.42 -9.93 -10.46
C ALA A 111 6.71 -8.79 -9.49
N GLN A 112 6.04 -8.76 -8.33
CA GLN A 112 6.10 -7.68 -7.34
C GLN A 112 5.90 -6.28 -7.96
N ASP A 113 5.05 -6.21 -8.99
CA ASP A 113 4.74 -5.00 -9.72
C ASP A 113 3.52 -4.31 -9.10
N ASP A 114 3.27 -3.06 -9.47
CA ASP A 114 2.23 -2.22 -8.84
C ASP A 114 0.80 -2.69 -9.16
N ALA A 115 0.61 -3.55 -10.16
CA ALA A 115 -0.68 -4.08 -10.55
C ALA A 115 -0.61 -5.55 -11.00
N GLY A 116 -1.76 -6.22 -11.02
CA GLY A 116 -1.95 -7.53 -11.66
C GLY A 116 -2.54 -7.39 -13.06
N ALA A 117 -2.25 -8.32 -13.97
CA ALA A 117 -2.78 -8.29 -15.33
C ALA A 117 -3.12 -9.67 -15.90
N VAL A 118 -4.23 -9.74 -16.64
CA VAL A 118 -4.68 -10.93 -17.38
C VAL A 118 -5.01 -10.57 -18.81
N GLU A 119 -4.83 -11.52 -19.73
CA GLU A 119 -5.25 -11.36 -21.12
C GLU A 119 -6.66 -11.92 -21.30
N HIS A 120 -7.52 -11.17 -21.97
CA HIS A 120 -8.86 -11.60 -22.33
C HIS A 120 -9.24 -11.06 -23.71
N GLN A 121 -9.52 -11.98 -24.65
CA GLN A 121 -9.97 -11.65 -26.01
C GLN A 121 -9.09 -10.61 -26.72
N GLY A 122 -7.77 -10.71 -26.57
CA GLY A 122 -6.79 -9.81 -27.19
C GLY A 122 -6.57 -8.47 -26.48
N SER A 123 -7.31 -8.18 -25.41
CA SER A 123 -7.06 -7.04 -24.52
C SER A 123 -6.38 -7.49 -23.23
N VAL A 124 -5.67 -6.57 -22.58
CA VAL A 124 -5.10 -6.79 -21.24
C VAL A 124 -5.96 -6.06 -20.22
N ILE A 125 -6.45 -6.78 -19.23
CA ILE A 125 -7.14 -6.22 -18.06
C ILE A 125 -6.09 -6.05 -16.96
N VAL A 126 -5.96 -4.83 -16.46
CA VAL A 126 -5.05 -4.47 -15.36
C VAL A 126 -5.87 -4.14 -14.13
N VAL A 127 -5.48 -4.65 -12.97
CA VAL A 127 -6.19 -4.45 -11.71
C VAL A 127 -5.18 -4.06 -10.63
N ALA A 128 -5.50 -3.00 -9.88
CA ALA A 128 -4.74 -2.56 -8.71
C ALA A 128 -5.68 -2.33 -7.52
N VAL A 129 -5.15 -2.44 -6.31
CA VAL A 129 -5.86 -2.14 -5.06
C VAL A 129 -4.89 -1.51 -4.07
N ASP A 130 -5.33 -0.41 -3.47
CA ASP A 130 -4.56 0.32 -2.45
C ASP A 130 -5.35 0.48 -1.16
N GLY A 131 -4.66 0.26 -0.05
CA GLY A 131 -5.18 0.51 1.29
C GLY A 131 -5.01 1.97 1.70
N THR A 132 -5.97 2.49 2.45
CA THR A 132 -5.89 3.85 2.99
C THR A 132 -4.66 4.04 3.86
N HIS A 133 -3.95 5.16 3.65
CA HIS A 133 -2.82 5.53 4.48
C HIS A 133 -3.25 5.62 5.96
N SER A 134 -2.66 4.76 6.79
CA SER A 134 -3.20 4.44 8.13
C SER A 134 -3.34 5.66 9.07
N ARG A 135 -2.55 6.71 8.85
CA ARG A 135 -2.56 7.97 9.61
C ARG A 135 -3.57 9.02 9.12
N LEU A 136 -4.20 8.80 7.95
CA LEU A 136 -5.24 9.65 7.39
C LEU A 136 -6.66 9.16 7.70
N THR A 137 -6.81 8.07 8.44
CA THR A 137 -8.11 7.50 8.81
C THR A 137 -8.99 8.45 9.63
N GLU A 138 -8.39 9.42 10.34
CA GLU A 138 -9.07 10.52 11.03
C GLU A 138 -9.41 11.71 10.12
N PHE A 139 -9.01 11.67 8.85
CA PHE A 139 -9.22 12.71 7.83
C PHE A 139 -9.83 12.06 6.58
N PRO A 140 -11.09 11.59 6.65
CA PRO A 140 -11.62 10.59 5.72
C PRO A 140 -11.67 11.08 4.28
N PHE A 141 -12.08 12.34 4.02
CA PHE A 141 -12.02 12.92 2.67
C PHE A 141 -10.62 12.85 2.05
N ILE A 142 -9.60 13.28 2.81
CA ILE A 142 -8.21 13.30 2.36
C ILE A 142 -7.71 11.86 2.12
N ALA A 143 -8.09 10.93 3.00
CA ALA A 143 -7.83 9.51 2.81
C ALA A 143 -8.44 8.97 1.51
N GLY A 144 -9.73 9.21 1.29
CA GLY A 144 -10.47 8.77 0.10
C GLY A 144 -9.86 9.33 -1.19
N PHE A 145 -9.59 10.63 -1.21
CA PHE A 145 -8.97 11.30 -2.34
C PHE A 145 -7.61 10.67 -2.72
N HIS A 146 -6.73 10.48 -1.74
CA HIS A 146 -5.38 9.97 -2.00
C HIS A 146 -5.34 8.47 -2.31
N VAL A 147 -6.18 7.65 -1.67
CA VAL A 147 -6.20 6.20 -1.95
C VAL A 147 -6.81 5.89 -3.33
N THR A 148 -7.81 6.67 -3.78
CA THR A 148 -8.33 6.55 -5.15
C THR A 148 -7.26 6.91 -6.17
N ARG A 149 -6.53 8.01 -5.93
CA ARG A 149 -5.38 8.38 -6.76
C ARG A 149 -4.32 7.29 -6.81
N ALA A 150 -3.99 6.69 -5.66
CA ALA A 150 -3.02 5.61 -5.60
C ALA A 150 -3.42 4.40 -6.47
N ALA A 151 -4.64 3.89 -6.28
CA ALA A 151 -5.15 2.76 -7.06
C ALA A 151 -5.19 3.05 -8.56
N MET A 152 -5.58 4.28 -8.95
CA MET A 152 -5.57 4.68 -10.36
C MET A 152 -4.16 4.78 -10.94
N ARG A 153 -3.21 5.36 -10.19
CA ARG A 153 -1.82 5.52 -10.61
C ARG A 153 -1.20 4.18 -10.94
N ASP A 154 -1.39 3.18 -10.10
CA ASP A 154 -0.85 1.82 -10.27
C ASP A 154 -1.38 1.15 -11.56
N VAL A 155 -2.61 1.47 -11.98
CA VAL A 155 -3.16 1.06 -13.29
C VAL A 155 -2.55 1.88 -14.43
N TYR A 156 -2.49 3.21 -14.30
CA TYR A 156 -1.98 4.10 -15.34
C TYR A 156 -0.53 3.83 -15.70
N ILE A 157 0.35 3.60 -14.72
CA ILE A 157 1.78 3.39 -14.96
C ILE A 157 2.06 2.07 -15.72
N LYS A 158 1.08 1.17 -15.86
CA LYS A 158 1.18 0.00 -16.76
C LYS A 158 0.76 0.32 -18.19
N GLY A 159 0.37 1.55 -18.49
CA GLY A 159 -0.19 1.96 -19.78
C GLY A 159 -1.66 1.58 -19.96
N ALA A 160 -2.37 1.26 -18.87
CA ALA A 160 -3.79 0.95 -18.92
C ALA A 160 -4.64 2.18 -18.67
N LYS A 161 -5.72 2.33 -19.44
CA LYS A 161 -6.76 3.33 -19.18
C LYS A 161 -7.71 2.78 -18.12
N PRO A 162 -7.84 3.39 -16.93
CA PRO A 162 -8.83 2.98 -15.94
C PRO A 162 -10.25 3.17 -16.49
N VAL A 163 -11.11 2.20 -16.21
CA VAL A 163 -12.51 2.16 -16.67
C VAL A 163 -13.49 1.92 -15.53
N ALA A 164 -13.02 1.49 -14.36
CA ALA A 164 -13.85 1.27 -13.19
C ALA A 164 -13.05 1.40 -11.89
N LEU A 165 -13.71 1.88 -10.84
CA LEU A 165 -13.25 1.90 -9.45
C LEU A 165 -14.17 1.03 -8.59
N PHE A 166 -13.65 0.48 -7.50
CA PHE A 166 -14.43 -0.18 -6.46
C PHE A 166 -13.86 0.08 -5.06
N THR A 167 -14.66 -0.12 -4.02
CA THR A 167 -14.27 0.19 -2.61
C THR A 167 -14.56 -0.97 -1.66
N ASP A 168 -13.80 -1.07 -0.57
CA ASP A 168 -14.17 -1.88 0.60
C ASP A 168 -13.91 -1.06 1.86
N LEU A 169 -14.96 -0.86 2.67
CA LEU A 169 -14.97 0.07 3.81
C LEU A 169 -15.29 -0.69 5.10
N HIS A 170 -14.46 -0.54 6.12
CA HIS A 170 -14.67 -1.15 7.43
C HIS A 170 -14.57 -0.10 8.52
N LEU A 171 -15.68 0.13 9.23
CA LEU A 171 -15.74 1.07 10.35
C LEU A 171 -16.00 0.29 11.64
N ALA A 172 -15.24 0.58 12.70
CA ALA A 172 -15.50 0.00 14.01
C ALA A 172 -16.87 0.42 14.57
N ASP A 173 -17.41 -0.35 15.50
CA ASP A 173 -18.82 -0.28 15.91
C ASP A 173 -19.25 1.10 16.44
N ASP A 174 -18.35 1.80 17.14
CA ASP A 174 -18.60 3.12 17.73
C ASP A 174 -18.14 4.26 16.80
N GLY A 175 -17.81 3.97 15.55
CA GLY A 175 -17.41 4.96 14.55
C GLY A 175 -18.60 5.76 14.04
N ASP A 176 -18.43 7.08 13.89
CA ASP A 176 -19.41 7.94 13.24
C ASP A 176 -19.52 7.59 11.75
N VAL A 177 -20.72 7.24 11.29
CA VAL A 177 -20.98 6.88 9.88
C VAL A 177 -20.64 8.01 8.90
N GLY A 178 -20.57 9.26 9.37
CA GLY A 178 -20.07 10.40 8.61
C GLY A 178 -18.64 10.21 8.09
N ILE A 179 -17.83 9.40 8.76
CA ILE A 179 -16.50 8.99 8.28
C ILE A 179 -16.60 8.29 6.91
N LEU A 180 -17.60 7.41 6.74
CA LEU A 180 -17.83 6.70 5.47
C LEU A 180 -18.24 7.69 4.38
N PHE A 181 -19.14 8.62 4.70
CA PHE A 181 -19.63 9.61 3.74
C PHE A 181 -18.53 10.56 3.29
N ASP A 182 -17.73 11.05 4.22
CA ASP A 182 -16.63 11.98 3.93
C ASP A 182 -15.52 11.29 3.13
N PHE A 183 -15.19 10.03 3.46
CA PHE A 183 -14.29 9.20 2.64
C PHE A 183 -14.79 9.05 1.22
N MET A 184 -16.07 8.71 1.05
CA MET A 184 -16.69 8.60 -0.27
C MET A 184 -16.75 9.94 -1.00
N GLY A 185 -16.81 11.06 -0.29
CA GLY A 185 -16.64 12.40 -0.87
C GLY A 185 -15.28 12.58 -1.55
N GLY A 186 -14.21 12.09 -0.92
CA GLY A 186 -12.87 12.09 -1.50
C GLY A 186 -12.75 11.19 -2.73
N VAL A 187 -13.31 9.98 -2.66
CA VAL A 187 -13.36 9.04 -3.80
C VAL A 187 -14.15 9.64 -4.97
N ARG A 188 -15.32 10.22 -4.67
CA ARG A 188 -16.17 10.89 -5.65
C ARG A 188 -15.44 12.02 -6.36
N ALA A 189 -14.70 12.86 -5.64
CA ALA A 189 -13.97 13.97 -6.25
C ALA A 189 -13.00 13.48 -7.33
N VAL A 190 -12.23 12.42 -7.06
CA VAL A 190 -11.30 11.85 -8.06
C VAL A 190 -12.05 11.17 -9.20
N SER A 191 -13.13 10.45 -8.90
CA SER A 191 -14.00 9.82 -9.90
C SER A 191 -14.59 10.84 -10.88
N GLU A 192 -15.09 11.97 -10.39
CA GLU A 192 -15.64 13.06 -11.21
C GLU A 192 -14.57 13.75 -12.04
N LEU A 193 -13.41 14.05 -11.44
CA LEU A 193 -12.31 14.74 -12.14
C LEU A 193 -11.66 13.86 -13.22
N SER A 194 -11.59 12.55 -13.01
CA SER A 194 -11.01 11.59 -13.97
C SER A 194 -12.02 11.04 -14.98
N GLY A 195 -13.32 11.17 -14.71
CA GLY A 195 -14.39 10.56 -15.49
C GLY A 195 -14.48 9.03 -15.33
N VAL A 196 -13.81 8.43 -14.35
CA VAL A 196 -13.81 6.98 -14.13
C VAL A 196 -14.83 6.62 -13.06
N PRO A 197 -15.85 5.78 -13.36
CA PRO A 197 -16.94 5.52 -12.44
C PRO A 197 -16.55 4.58 -11.30
N LEU A 198 -17.09 4.82 -10.11
CA LEU A 198 -17.18 3.82 -9.05
C LEU A 198 -18.34 2.86 -9.35
N VAL A 199 -18.04 1.57 -9.54
CA VAL A 199 -19.02 0.58 -10.01
C VAL A 199 -19.43 -0.44 -8.94
N ALA A 200 -18.64 -0.60 -7.88
CA ALA A 200 -18.91 -1.57 -6.82
C ALA A 200 -18.35 -1.11 -5.47
N GLY A 201 -18.91 -1.66 -4.39
CA GLY A 201 -18.48 -1.35 -3.03
C GLY A 201 -18.92 -2.41 -2.02
N SER A 202 -18.22 -2.46 -0.89
CA SER A 202 -18.57 -3.24 0.30
C SER A 202 -18.42 -2.38 1.56
N THR A 203 -19.28 -2.60 2.55
CA THR A 203 -19.24 -1.87 3.83
C THR A 203 -19.55 -2.81 4.98
N LEU A 204 -18.62 -2.93 5.93
CA LEU A 204 -18.69 -3.85 7.07
C LEU A 204 -18.20 -3.19 8.36
N ARG A 205 -18.42 -3.89 9.49
CA ARG A 205 -17.87 -3.50 10.78
C ARG A 205 -16.47 -4.12 10.97
N VAL A 206 -15.52 -3.35 11.50
CA VAL A 206 -14.25 -3.92 11.99
C VAL A 206 -14.57 -4.76 13.22
N GLY A 207 -14.42 -6.09 13.13
CA GLY A 207 -14.55 -7.01 14.28
C GLY A 207 -15.93 -7.09 14.95
N GLY A 208 -16.95 -6.41 14.40
CA GLY A 208 -18.30 -6.35 14.98
C GLY A 208 -18.29 -5.77 16.39
N ASP A 209 -19.09 -6.35 17.27
CA ASP A 209 -19.26 -5.88 18.65
C ASP A 209 -18.03 -6.17 19.55
N MET A 210 -17.05 -6.95 19.06
CA MET A 210 -15.82 -7.28 19.79
C MET A 210 -14.72 -6.23 19.66
N VAL A 211 -14.87 -5.28 18.73
CA VAL A 211 -13.87 -4.23 18.48
C VAL A 211 -14.53 -2.86 18.59
N ILE A 212 -14.37 -2.26 19.77
CA ILE A 212 -14.99 -0.99 20.14
C ILE A 212 -14.07 0.20 19.82
N GLY A 213 -14.66 1.37 19.61
CA GLY A 213 -14.00 2.62 19.21
C GLY A 213 -14.26 3.01 17.75
N THR A 214 -13.48 3.96 17.25
CA THR A 214 -13.81 4.73 16.04
C THR A 214 -12.96 4.39 14.81
N ARG A 215 -12.16 3.33 14.88
CA ARG A 215 -11.15 3.08 13.86
C ARG A 215 -11.78 2.73 12.52
N PHE A 216 -11.26 3.33 11.48
CA PHE A 216 -11.64 3.09 10.09
C PHE A 216 -10.50 2.42 9.32
N VAL A 217 -10.84 1.45 8.47
CA VAL A 217 -9.94 0.79 7.52
C VAL A 217 -10.66 0.71 6.19
N SER A 218 -9.97 1.02 5.10
CA SER A 218 -10.57 0.96 3.78
C SER A 218 -9.54 0.71 2.69
N CYS A 219 -10.01 0.27 1.53
CA CYS A 219 -9.24 0.25 0.31
C CYS A 219 -10.08 0.75 -0.87
N VAL A 220 -9.37 1.19 -1.93
CA VAL A 220 -9.95 1.45 -3.25
C VAL A 220 -9.20 0.60 -4.25
N GLY A 221 -9.93 -0.01 -5.17
CA GLY A 221 -9.37 -0.70 -6.32
C GLY A 221 -9.75 -0.03 -7.62
N ALA A 222 -8.92 -0.24 -8.63
CA ALA A 222 -9.10 0.26 -9.98
C ALA A 222 -8.92 -0.86 -11.00
N VAL A 223 -9.70 -0.81 -12.08
CA VAL A 223 -9.60 -1.72 -13.22
C VAL A 223 -9.35 -0.88 -14.46
N GLY A 224 -8.33 -1.23 -15.23
CA GLY A 224 -8.01 -0.61 -16.50
C GLY A 224 -7.81 -1.61 -17.64
N ILE A 225 -7.77 -1.07 -18.85
CA ILE A 225 -7.66 -1.85 -20.08
C ILE A 225 -6.48 -1.32 -20.90
N ILE A 226 -5.67 -2.26 -21.42
CA ILE A 226 -4.71 -2.01 -22.50
C ILE A 226 -5.22 -2.75 -23.74
N LYS A 227 -5.32 -2.05 -24.87
CA LYS A 227 -5.84 -2.62 -26.12
C LYS A 227 -4.89 -3.64 -26.75
N THR A 228 -3.58 -3.45 -26.59
CA THR A 228 -2.54 -4.31 -27.14
C THR A 228 -1.48 -4.59 -26.09
N ARG A 229 -0.93 -5.80 -26.09
CA ARG A 229 0.05 -6.22 -25.08
C ARG A 229 1.34 -5.41 -25.16
N GLU A 230 1.70 -4.95 -26.36
CA GLU A 230 2.93 -4.22 -26.65
C GLU A 230 2.97 -2.87 -25.93
N ALA A 231 1.80 -2.23 -25.75
CA ALA A 231 1.65 -0.93 -25.09
C ALA A 231 1.82 -0.99 -23.56
N MET A 232 2.00 -2.18 -22.98
CA MET A 232 2.22 -2.33 -21.54
C MET A 232 3.62 -1.83 -21.14
N ALA A 233 3.66 -0.83 -20.27
CA ALA A 233 4.90 -0.17 -19.82
C ALA A 233 5.50 -0.88 -18.59
N ALA A 234 6.06 -2.07 -18.78
CA ALA A 234 6.64 -2.86 -17.69
C ALA A 234 8.09 -2.43 -17.35
N ARG A 235 8.43 -2.40 -16.04
CA ARG A 235 9.77 -2.05 -15.54
C ARG A 235 10.91 -2.90 -16.15
N SER A 236 10.61 -4.12 -16.59
CA SER A 236 11.56 -5.03 -17.25
C SER A 236 12.07 -4.55 -18.62
N LYS A 237 11.42 -3.55 -19.23
CA LYS A 237 11.81 -2.98 -20.52
C LYS A 237 12.86 -1.84 -20.41
N ILE A 238 13.15 -1.37 -19.19
CA ILE A 238 14.12 -0.31 -18.92
C ILE A 238 15.51 -0.77 -19.38
N LYS A 239 16.24 0.10 -20.10
CA LYS A 239 17.58 -0.22 -20.63
C LYS A 239 18.54 0.95 -20.59
N PRO A 240 19.86 0.70 -20.66
CA PRO A 240 20.86 1.76 -20.74
C PRO A 240 20.59 2.71 -21.91
N GLY A 241 20.77 4.01 -21.66
CA GLY A 241 20.50 5.07 -22.64
C GLY A 241 19.12 5.70 -22.53
N ASP A 242 18.23 5.16 -21.71
CA ASP A 242 16.93 5.80 -21.44
C ASP A 242 17.12 7.09 -20.63
N ASP A 243 16.41 8.14 -21.04
CA ASP A 243 16.21 9.34 -20.23
C ASP A 243 15.20 9.03 -19.11
N ILE A 244 15.41 9.63 -17.95
CA ILE A 244 14.50 9.54 -16.81
C ILE A 244 13.77 10.87 -16.71
N VAL A 245 12.54 10.91 -17.23
CA VAL A 245 11.64 12.06 -17.12
C VAL A 245 10.86 11.95 -15.82
N MET A 246 10.77 13.05 -15.08
CA MET A 246 9.98 13.15 -13.86
C MET A 246 8.94 14.26 -13.99
N THR A 247 7.72 14.03 -13.50
CA THR A 247 6.71 15.09 -13.32
C THR A 247 6.84 15.77 -11.97
N GLU A 248 6.18 16.90 -11.77
CA GLU A 248 6.18 17.60 -10.48
C GLU A 248 5.75 16.69 -9.33
N GLY A 249 6.54 16.71 -8.25
CA GLY A 249 6.23 16.01 -7.01
C GLY A 249 5.54 16.95 -6.04
N ALA A 250 4.24 16.73 -5.82
CA ALA A 250 3.40 17.62 -5.02
C ALA A 250 2.64 16.91 -3.89
N GLY A 251 2.78 15.60 -3.69
CA GLY A 251 2.20 15.02 -2.49
C GLY A 251 1.93 13.52 -2.45
N GLY A 252 0.64 13.20 -2.34
CA GLY A 252 0.12 11.92 -1.87
C GLY A 252 -0.21 11.93 -0.37
N GLY A 253 -0.73 10.79 0.11
CA GLY A 253 -1.18 10.66 1.49
C GLY A 253 -0.07 10.84 2.54
N THR A 254 1.18 10.52 2.21
CA THR A 254 2.35 10.70 3.07
C THR A 254 2.65 12.18 3.33
N ILE A 255 2.63 13.01 2.29
CA ILE A 255 2.84 14.46 2.43
C ILE A 255 1.66 15.12 3.14
N ALA A 256 0.42 14.73 2.83
CA ALA A 256 -0.75 15.23 3.57
C ALA A 256 -0.68 14.88 5.07
N THR A 257 -0.27 13.65 5.38
CA THR A 257 -0.03 13.22 6.77
C THR A 257 1.05 14.08 7.44
N THR A 258 2.16 14.32 6.73
CA THR A 258 3.28 15.11 7.24
C THR A 258 2.86 16.54 7.53
N ALA A 259 2.09 17.16 6.63
CA ALA A 259 1.54 18.50 6.80
C ALA A 259 0.64 18.60 8.05
N ILE A 260 -0.31 17.68 8.19
CA ILE A 260 -1.26 17.68 9.31
C ILE A 260 -0.53 17.51 10.65
N TYR A 261 0.29 16.45 10.80
CA TYR A 261 0.95 16.16 12.07
C TYR A 261 2.22 16.97 12.32
N GLY A 262 2.73 17.65 11.29
CA GLY A 262 3.80 18.64 11.36
C GLY A 262 3.32 20.04 11.73
N GLY A 263 2.00 20.28 11.74
CA GLY A 263 1.41 21.59 12.04
C GLY A 263 1.56 22.61 10.90
N MET A 264 1.51 22.15 9.66
CA MET A 264 1.60 22.95 8.43
C MET A 264 0.43 22.64 7.49
N PRO A 265 -0.83 22.82 7.94
CA PRO A 265 -2.03 22.35 7.24
C PRO A 265 -2.23 22.99 5.86
N GLU A 266 -1.68 24.17 5.62
CA GLU A 266 -1.73 24.85 4.31
C GLU A 266 -1.09 24.03 3.18
N VAL A 267 -0.15 23.14 3.50
CA VAL A 267 0.50 22.26 2.53
C VAL A 267 -0.43 21.15 2.05
N VAL A 268 -1.49 20.80 2.81
CA VAL A 268 -2.47 19.78 2.41
C VAL A 268 -3.12 20.15 1.08
N LEU A 269 -3.41 21.43 0.85
CA LEU A 269 -4.02 21.91 -0.39
C LEU A 269 -3.15 21.65 -1.62
N GLU A 270 -1.82 21.68 -1.47
CA GLU A 270 -0.89 21.37 -2.57
C GLU A 270 -0.96 19.89 -2.98
N THR A 271 -1.37 19.02 -2.05
CA THR A 271 -1.51 17.58 -2.30
C THR A 271 -2.81 17.24 -3.04
N LEU A 272 -3.80 18.14 -3.09
CA LEU A 272 -5.11 17.91 -3.69
C LEU A 272 -5.10 18.25 -5.20
N ASN A 273 -4.39 17.44 -5.97
CA ASN A 273 -4.29 17.58 -7.43
C ASN A 273 -4.54 16.26 -8.16
N ILE A 274 -4.74 16.31 -9.48
CA ILE A 274 -4.87 15.13 -10.35
C ILE A 274 -3.86 15.16 -11.51
N GLN A 275 -2.74 15.86 -11.34
CA GLN A 275 -1.77 16.13 -12.42
C GLN A 275 -1.23 14.84 -13.07
N PHE A 276 -0.99 13.78 -12.28
CA PHE A 276 -0.53 12.51 -12.85
C PHE A 276 -1.61 11.84 -13.72
N ILE A 277 -2.89 12.01 -13.37
CA ILE A 277 -4.01 11.48 -14.16
C ILE A 277 -4.03 12.22 -15.50
N GLU A 278 -3.98 13.55 -15.47
CA GLU A 278 -3.95 14.40 -16.67
C GLU A 278 -2.75 14.05 -17.57
N ALA A 279 -1.56 13.87 -16.97
CA ALA A 279 -0.36 13.41 -17.65
C ALA A 279 -0.56 12.05 -18.35
N CYS A 280 -1.01 11.04 -17.61
CA CYS A 280 -1.20 9.70 -18.17
C CYS A 280 -2.29 9.66 -19.24
N GLU A 281 -3.40 10.39 -19.06
CA GLU A 281 -4.45 10.53 -20.06
C GLU A 281 -3.93 11.14 -21.36
N ALA A 282 -3.12 12.19 -21.28
CA ALA A 282 -2.54 12.81 -22.45
C ALA A 282 -1.55 11.88 -23.16
N LEU A 283 -0.68 11.19 -22.42
CA LEU A 283 0.24 10.20 -22.99
C LEU A 283 -0.50 9.02 -23.65
N LEU A 284 -1.61 8.56 -23.07
CA LEU A 284 -2.47 7.52 -23.65
C LEU A 284 -3.15 8.01 -24.93
N ARG A 285 -3.69 9.23 -24.92
CA ARG A 285 -4.37 9.85 -26.07
C ARG A 285 -3.44 10.03 -27.27
N GLU A 286 -2.18 10.40 -27.03
CA GLU A 286 -1.15 10.55 -28.07
C GLU A 286 -0.45 9.21 -28.41
N GLY A 287 -0.80 8.10 -27.75
CA GLY A 287 -0.25 6.78 -28.02
C GLY A 287 1.18 6.55 -27.51
N LEU A 288 1.75 7.49 -26.74
CA LEU A 288 3.15 7.51 -26.33
C LEU A 288 3.55 6.39 -25.35
N PHE A 289 2.58 5.77 -24.67
CA PHE A 289 2.87 4.59 -23.82
C PHE A 289 3.48 3.41 -24.60
N SER A 290 3.28 3.35 -25.92
CA SER A 290 3.92 2.35 -26.78
C SER A 290 5.36 2.70 -27.16
N ASN A 291 5.77 3.95 -26.96
CA ASN A 291 7.09 4.48 -27.34
C ASN A 291 8.03 4.62 -26.13
N ILE A 292 7.50 4.77 -24.93
CA ILE A 292 8.28 4.71 -23.68
C ILE A 292 8.58 3.26 -23.31
N HIS A 293 9.70 3.01 -22.63
CA HIS A 293 10.03 1.65 -22.19
C HIS A 293 9.27 1.27 -20.93
N ALA A 294 9.20 2.18 -19.96
CA ALA A 294 8.49 1.94 -18.71
C ALA A 294 7.94 3.23 -18.12
N ALA A 295 6.93 3.09 -17.29
CA ALA A 295 6.47 4.12 -16.37
C ALA A 295 6.39 3.51 -14.97
N THR A 296 6.73 4.34 -13.99
CA THR A 296 6.56 4.05 -12.57
C THR A 296 6.26 5.35 -11.85
N ASP A 297 6.10 5.27 -10.55
CA ASP A 297 5.85 6.38 -9.66
C ASP A 297 6.95 6.52 -8.61
N TRP A 298 7.01 7.70 -7.99
CA TRP A 298 7.80 7.96 -6.79
C TRP A 298 6.86 7.88 -5.59
N THR A 299 6.77 6.70 -4.98
CA THR A 299 5.87 6.44 -3.84
C THR A 299 6.59 6.01 -2.57
N ASN A 300 6.05 5.04 -1.83
CA ASN A 300 6.53 4.67 -0.51
C ASN A 300 7.95 4.09 -0.61
N GLY A 301 8.86 4.53 0.26
CA GLY A 301 10.30 4.24 0.14
C GLY A 301 11.08 5.28 -0.68
N GLY A 302 10.36 6.14 -1.41
CA GLY A 302 10.88 7.28 -2.14
C GLY A 302 11.75 6.92 -3.35
N LEU A 303 12.29 7.94 -4.01
CA LEU A 303 13.21 7.79 -5.15
C LEU A 303 14.39 6.86 -4.81
N ARG A 304 14.82 6.82 -3.54
CA ARG A 304 15.81 5.86 -3.05
C ARG A 304 15.38 4.42 -3.24
N GLY A 305 14.19 4.06 -2.74
CA GLY A 305 13.65 2.71 -2.85
C GLY A 305 13.49 2.32 -4.32
N ASP A 306 12.76 3.14 -5.06
CA ASP A 306 12.36 2.85 -6.44
C ASP A 306 13.58 2.67 -7.36
N CYS A 307 14.58 3.57 -7.28
CA CYS A 307 15.80 3.42 -8.08
C CYS A 307 16.62 2.17 -7.73
N ASN A 308 16.72 1.79 -6.45
CA ASN A 308 17.44 0.56 -6.07
C ASN A 308 16.72 -0.68 -6.57
N GLU A 309 15.40 -0.70 -6.50
CA GLU A 309 14.58 -1.80 -7.00
C GLU A 309 14.75 -1.96 -8.51
N ILE A 310 14.63 -0.86 -9.26
CA ILE A 310 14.78 -0.84 -10.71
C ILE A 310 16.18 -1.29 -11.14
N CYS A 311 17.25 -0.74 -10.54
CA CYS A 311 18.61 -1.17 -10.81
C CYS A 311 18.80 -2.68 -10.59
N THR A 312 18.18 -3.22 -9.54
CA THR A 312 18.25 -4.66 -9.22
C THR A 312 17.50 -5.50 -10.25
N LEU A 313 16.25 -5.14 -10.57
CA LEU A 313 15.38 -5.91 -11.45
C LEU A 313 15.84 -5.86 -12.92
N ALA A 314 16.10 -4.66 -13.44
CA ALA A 314 16.52 -4.45 -14.83
C ALA A 314 18.03 -4.68 -15.03
N LYS A 315 18.81 -4.87 -13.96
CA LYS A 315 20.27 -5.08 -13.97
C LYS A 315 21.03 -3.93 -14.65
N VAL A 316 20.57 -2.71 -14.42
CA VAL A 316 21.10 -1.44 -14.93
C VAL A 316 21.57 -0.53 -13.79
N GLY A 317 22.27 0.55 -14.13
CA GLY A 317 22.54 1.69 -13.25
C GLY A 317 21.63 2.88 -13.54
N MET A 318 21.59 3.83 -12.63
CA MET A 318 20.88 5.11 -12.83
C MET A 318 21.74 6.26 -12.33
N ILE A 319 21.79 7.36 -13.07
CA ILE A 319 22.39 8.62 -12.64
C ILE A 319 21.26 9.63 -12.49
N ILE A 320 21.08 10.15 -11.28
CA ILE A 320 20.06 11.14 -10.93
C ILE A 320 20.75 12.45 -10.53
N TYR A 321 20.29 13.57 -11.10
CA TYR A 321 20.78 14.91 -10.79
C TYR A 321 19.87 15.57 -9.75
N GLU A 322 20.38 15.80 -8.54
CA GLU A 322 19.57 16.25 -7.42
C GLU A 322 18.99 17.66 -7.59
N ASP A 323 19.76 18.56 -8.20
CA ASP A 323 19.33 19.92 -8.53
C ASP A 323 18.10 19.91 -9.43
N ARG A 324 18.08 19.01 -10.42
CA ARG A 324 16.93 18.82 -11.31
C ARG A 324 15.73 18.21 -10.59
N VAL A 325 15.97 17.23 -9.72
CA VAL A 325 14.91 16.66 -8.87
C VAL A 325 14.28 17.74 -8.00
N LYS A 326 15.08 18.52 -7.26
CA LYS A 326 14.58 19.61 -6.40
C LYS A 326 13.79 20.66 -7.19
N ALA A 327 14.21 20.96 -8.42
CA ALA A 327 13.51 21.92 -9.28
C ALA A 327 12.09 21.49 -9.64
N LEU A 328 11.80 20.18 -9.60
CA LEU A 328 10.49 19.58 -9.87
C LEU A 328 9.67 19.31 -8.60
N LEU A 329 10.14 19.65 -7.41
CA LEU A 329 9.32 19.51 -6.20
C LEU A 329 8.47 20.76 -5.98
N ASN A 330 7.22 20.56 -5.54
CA ASN A 330 6.38 21.68 -5.10
C ASN A 330 7.10 22.43 -3.97
N ARG A 331 7.21 23.74 -4.11
CA ARG A 331 8.05 24.55 -3.22
C ARG A 331 7.62 24.48 -1.76
N LYS A 332 6.32 24.57 -1.48
CA LYS A 332 5.80 24.50 -0.10
C LYS A 332 6.02 23.13 0.52
N VAL A 333 5.88 22.07 -0.28
CA VAL A 333 6.16 20.70 0.17
C VAL A 333 7.64 20.54 0.51
N LEU A 334 8.54 20.98 -0.37
CA LEU A 334 9.99 20.91 -0.13
C LEU A 334 10.39 21.72 1.11
N ASP A 335 9.91 22.96 1.23
CA ASP A 335 10.20 23.82 2.39
C ASP A 335 9.71 23.20 3.70
N MET A 336 8.55 22.53 3.70
CA MET A 336 8.04 21.76 4.84
C MET A 336 8.97 20.59 5.20
N LEU A 337 9.35 19.77 4.21
CA LEU A 337 10.21 18.61 4.44
C LEU A 337 11.58 19.03 4.99
N GLU A 338 12.18 20.08 4.44
CA GLU A 338 13.46 20.63 4.91
C GLU A 338 13.33 21.17 6.35
N LYS A 339 12.27 21.94 6.65
CA LYS A 339 12.00 22.47 8.00
C LYS A 339 11.82 21.37 9.05
N LEU A 340 11.19 20.26 8.66
CA LEU A 340 10.95 19.11 9.54
C LEU A 340 12.13 18.13 9.56
N ALA A 341 13.22 18.42 8.83
CA ALA A 341 14.37 17.53 8.64
C ALA A 341 13.93 16.12 8.22
N ILE A 342 13.12 16.06 7.17
CA ILE A 342 12.66 14.83 6.51
C ILE A 342 13.37 14.73 5.17
N ASP A 343 13.94 13.57 4.87
CA ASP A 343 14.58 13.32 3.58
C ASP A 343 13.52 13.20 2.48
N TYR A 344 13.42 14.21 1.60
CA TYR A 344 12.47 14.19 0.49
C TYR A 344 12.71 12.98 -0.43
N LEU A 345 13.96 12.53 -0.61
CA LEU A 345 14.30 11.36 -1.45
C LEU A 345 13.82 10.01 -0.86
N GLY A 346 13.44 9.99 0.43
CA GLY A 346 13.04 8.80 1.16
C GLY A 346 11.55 8.71 1.51
N VAL A 347 10.73 9.66 1.03
CA VAL A 347 9.27 9.67 1.21
C VAL A 347 8.57 9.69 -0.15
N SER A 348 7.30 9.30 -0.17
CA SER A 348 6.44 9.44 -1.36
C SER A 348 6.22 10.90 -1.73
N MET A 349 6.39 11.22 -3.03
CA MET A 349 6.12 12.54 -3.61
C MET A 349 5.00 12.51 -4.66
N ASP A 350 4.49 11.33 -5.01
CA ASP A 350 3.41 11.10 -5.96
C ASP A 350 3.72 11.66 -7.37
N ALA A 351 5.00 11.65 -7.74
CA ALA A 351 5.48 12.02 -9.07
C ALA A 351 5.55 10.80 -9.99
N LEU A 352 5.32 10.99 -11.29
CA LEU A 352 5.58 9.97 -12.30
C LEU A 352 7.06 9.98 -12.69
N LEU A 353 7.59 8.79 -12.95
CA LEU A 353 8.90 8.53 -13.53
C LEU A 353 8.70 7.77 -14.84
N LEU A 354 9.09 8.38 -15.96
CA LEU A 354 8.99 7.81 -17.29
C LEU A 354 10.39 7.52 -17.82
N PHE A 355 10.57 6.30 -18.33
CA PHE A 355 11.82 5.83 -18.93
C PHE A 355 11.67 5.88 -20.45
N THR A 356 12.28 6.89 -21.05
CA THR A 356 12.04 7.23 -22.46
C THR A 356 13.30 6.97 -23.29
N PRO A 357 13.18 6.36 -24.48
CA PRO A 357 14.25 6.46 -25.46
C PRO A 357 14.48 7.95 -25.78
N PRO A 358 15.75 8.41 -25.93
CA PRO A 358 16.05 9.83 -26.17
C PRO A 358 15.31 10.45 -27.36
N SER A 359 14.98 9.66 -28.38
CA SER A 359 14.23 10.11 -29.56
C SER A 359 12.78 10.53 -29.27
N TYR A 360 12.22 10.15 -28.13
CA TYR A 360 10.83 10.47 -27.74
C TYR A 360 10.75 11.42 -26.53
N THR A 361 11.88 11.73 -25.89
CA THR A 361 11.92 12.54 -24.67
C THR A 361 11.30 13.93 -24.88
N ASP A 362 11.64 14.62 -25.96
CA ASP A 362 11.11 15.95 -26.25
C ASP A 362 9.60 15.95 -26.53
N GLU A 363 9.10 14.91 -27.19
CA GLU A 363 7.68 14.73 -27.49
C GLU A 363 6.88 14.47 -26.20
N VAL A 364 7.38 13.59 -25.33
CA VAL A 364 6.79 13.33 -24.01
C VAL A 364 6.71 14.63 -23.19
N LEU A 365 7.82 15.38 -23.11
CA LEU A 365 7.84 16.66 -22.39
C LEU A 365 6.91 17.70 -23.02
N HIS A 366 6.77 17.71 -24.34
CA HIS A 366 5.84 18.61 -25.04
C HIS A 366 4.38 18.31 -24.67
N VAL A 367 3.98 17.04 -24.69
CA VAL A 367 2.63 16.60 -24.32
C VAL A 367 2.32 16.95 -22.86
N LEU A 368 3.25 16.67 -21.93
CA LEU A 368 3.08 17.01 -20.51
C LEU A 368 2.93 18.51 -20.28
N ARG A 369 3.76 19.33 -20.94
CA ARG A 369 3.66 20.80 -20.85
C ARG A 369 2.34 21.35 -21.38
N LYS A 370 1.78 20.73 -22.44
CA LYS A 370 0.49 21.15 -23.02
C LYS A 370 -0.67 20.98 -22.04
N GLU A 371 -0.61 19.98 -21.17
CA GLU A 371 -1.57 19.76 -20.08
C GLU A 371 -1.23 20.58 -18.82
N GLY A 372 -0.19 21.42 -18.85
CA GLY A 372 0.23 22.20 -17.69
C GLY A 372 0.97 21.39 -16.62
N VAL A 373 1.38 20.15 -16.93
CA VAL A 373 2.16 19.31 -16.01
C VAL A 373 3.63 19.69 -16.13
N LYS A 374 4.19 20.24 -15.05
CA LYS A 374 5.61 20.54 -14.96
C LYS A 374 6.40 19.23 -14.94
N SER A 375 7.38 19.11 -15.83
CA SER A 375 8.18 17.89 -15.98
C SER A 375 9.54 18.20 -16.61
N ASP A 376 10.55 17.42 -16.29
CA ASP A 376 11.90 17.53 -16.89
C ASP A 376 12.69 16.22 -16.77
N VAL A 377 13.80 16.11 -17.49
CA VAL A 377 14.76 15.00 -17.39
C VAL A 377 15.63 15.17 -16.15
N ILE A 378 15.45 14.27 -15.18
CA ILE A 378 16.20 14.26 -13.92
C ILE A 378 17.44 13.38 -13.96
N GLY A 379 17.62 12.57 -15.00
CA GLY A 379 18.65 11.57 -15.02
C GLY A 379 18.66 10.70 -16.26
N GLN A 380 19.50 9.68 -16.23
CA GLN A 380 19.63 8.69 -17.29
C GLN A 380 19.90 7.30 -16.74
N VAL A 381 19.48 6.28 -17.47
CA VAL A 381 19.81 4.87 -17.20
C VAL A 381 21.16 4.56 -17.85
N VAL A 382 22.05 3.91 -17.09
CA VAL A 382 23.41 3.58 -17.53
C VAL A 382 23.68 2.08 -17.42
N GLU A 383 24.66 1.57 -18.15
CA GLU A 383 25.04 0.16 -18.06
C GLU A 383 25.80 -0.17 -16.76
N SER A 384 26.57 0.80 -16.23
CA SER A 384 27.35 0.64 -15.01
C SER A 384 27.63 1.98 -14.30
N PRO A 385 27.79 1.99 -12.96
CA PRO A 385 27.62 0.86 -12.04
C PRO A 385 26.16 0.42 -11.96
N LYS A 386 25.87 -0.86 -11.67
CA LYS A 386 24.49 -1.41 -11.55
C LYS A 386 23.79 -0.99 -10.26
N THR A 387 23.98 0.26 -9.87
CA THR A 387 23.47 0.88 -8.66
C THR A 387 23.05 2.31 -8.98
N PRO A 388 22.11 2.88 -8.22
CA PRO A 388 21.72 4.26 -8.42
C PRO A 388 22.74 5.22 -7.80
N VAL A 389 23.09 6.24 -8.57
CA VAL A 389 24.03 7.31 -8.21
C VAL A 389 23.29 8.64 -8.22
N LEU A 390 23.40 9.36 -7.11
CA LEU A 390 22.96 10.74 -6.98
C LEU A 390 24.14 11.68 -7.25
N VAL A 391 23.94 12.65 -8.13
CA VAL A 391 24.86 13.76 -8.36
C VAL A 391 24.38 14.94 -7.53
N ARG A 392 25.16 15.31 -6.51
CA ARG A 392 24.90 16.42 -5.58
C ARG A 392 26.12 17.34 -5.58
N ASP A 393 25.93 18.61 -5.95
CA ASP A 393 27.00 19.61 -5.99
C ASP A 393 28.23 19.13 -6.80
N GLY A 394 27.98 18.45 -7.92
CA GLY A 394 29.01 17.84 -8.77
C GLY A 394 29.67 16.58 -8.22
N LYS A 395 29.32 16.13 -7.00
CA LYS A 395 29.83 14.90 -6.39
C LYS A 395 28.87 13.74 -6.60
N ARG A 396 29.42 12.56 -6.90
CA ARG A 396 28.67 11.31 -7.02
C ARG A 396 28.57 10.61 -5.67
N VAL A 397 27.35 10.33 -5.23
CA VAL A 397 27.05 9.61 -3.99
C VAL A 397 26.14 8.44 -4.33
N THR A 398 26.35 7.28 -3.72
CA THR A 398 25.41 6.16 -3.90
C THR A 398 24.07 6.49 -3.27
N LEU A 399 23.00 6.40 -4.05
CA LEU A 399 21.63 6.59 -3.55
C LEU A 399 21.16 5.29 -2.89
N ARG A 400 21.51 5.06 -1.62
CA ARG A 400 21.13 3.81 -0.92
C ARG A 400 19.67 3.85 -0.45
N ALA A 401 19.00 2.70 -0.57
CA ALA A 401 17.74 2.43 0.12
C ALA A 401 17.97 2.27 1.63
N LEU A 402 16.99 2.69 2.43
CA LEU A 402 16.98 2.51 3.88
C LEU A 402 16.15 1.27 4.25
N TYR A 403 16.35 0.73 5.46
CA TYR A 403 15.61 -0.46 5.92
C TYR A 403 14.11 -0.19 6.17
N ARG A 404 13.76 1.07 6.46
CA ARG A 404 12.38 1.58 6.55
C ARG A 404 12.29 2.90 5.80
N GLU A 405 11.10 3.23 5.29
CA GLU A 405 10.79 4.59 4.79
C GLU A 405 11.20 5.67 5.80
N ALA A 406 11.61 6.84 5.29
CA ALA A 406 12.05 7.95 6.12
C ALA A 406 10.97 8.36 7.13
N ALA A 407 11.37 8.58 8.38
CA ALA A 407 10.46 8.91 9.45
C ALA A 407 9.89 10.34 9.34
N TYR A 408 8.65 10.44 8.85
CA TYR A 408 7.97 11.72 8.59
C TYR A 408 7.04 12.20 9.72
N THR A 409 6.91 11.46 10.83
CA THR A 409 6.20 11.92 12.05
C THR A 409 7.06 11.72 13.29
N LYS A 410 6.78 12.48 14.37
CA LYS A 410 7.49 12.35 15.65
C LYS A 410 7.46 10.91 16.20
N ILE A 411 6.31 10.23 16.14
CA ILE A 411 6.18 8.84 16.59
C ILE A 411 7.06 7.91 15.73
N LYS A 412 7.03 8.04 14.40
CA LYS A 412 7.93 7.26 13.52
C LYS A 412 9.41 7.49 13.84
N LYS A 413 9.81 8.74 14.15
CA LYS A 413 11.20 9.08 14.50
C LYS A 413 11.66 8.40 15.80
N LEU A 414 10.77 8.24 16.78
CA LEU A 414 11.06 7.50 18.02
C LEU A 414 11.19 5.99 17.80
N VAL A 415 10.32 5.43 16.95
CA VAL A 415 10.38 4.02 16.56
C VAL A 415 11.67 3.70 15.80
N GLY A 416 12.17 4.66 15.02
CA GLY A 416 13.43 4.57 14.32
C GLY A 416 13.41 3.66 13.08
N GLU A 417 14.50 3.74 12.33
CA GLU A 417 14.70 3.07 11.03
C GLU A 417 15.67 1.88 11.12
N ARG A 418 16.05 1.47 12.34
CA ARG A 418 17.07 0.45 12.58
C ARG A 418 16.53 -0.97 12.35
N GLU A 419 17.43 -1.83 11.90
CA GLU A 419 17.21 -3.26 11.72
C GLU A 419 17.03 -3.97 13.07
N PRO A 420 16.07 -4.91 13.21
CA PRO A 420 15.89 -5.70 14.43
C PRO A 420 17.08 -6.63 14.69
N ALA A 421 17.48 -6.78 15.95
CA ALA A 421 18.60 -7.63 16.35
C ALA A 421 18.39 -9.13 16.04
N GLU A 422 17.15 -9.62 16.03
CA GLU A 422 16.79 -11.03 15.77
C GLU A 422 16.18 -11.27 14.37
N LYS A 423 16.46 -10.40 13.39
CA LYS A 423 15.85 -10.43 12.04
C LYS A 423 15.84 -11.82 11.39
N GLU A 424 16.98 -12.51 11.36
CA GLU A 424 17.10 -13.82 10.69
C GLU A 424 16.17 -14.87 11.30
N LYS A 425 16.02 -14.85 12.63
CA LYS A 425 15.12 -15.75 13.36
C LYS A 425 13.66 -15.46 12.98
N TYR A 426 13.26 -14.18 12.97
CA TYR A 426 11.90 -13.79 12.58
C TYR A 426 11.58 -14.17 11.13
N MET A 427 12.51 -13.93 10.20
CA MET A 427 12.33 -14.31 8.80
C MET A 427 12.14 -15.83 8.64
N LYS A 428 12.98 -16.64 9.29
CA LYS A 428 12.86 -18.10 9.25
C LYS A 428 11.53 -18.61 9.82
N MET A 429 11.04 -17.99 10.89
CA MET A 429 9.73 -18.36 11.47
C MET A 429 8.56 -17.97 10.57
N ALA A 430 8.64 -16.79 9.93
CA ALA A 430 7.65 -16.35 8.94
C ALA A 430 7.60 -17.27 7.70
N GLU A 431 8.76 -17.71 7.20
CA GLU A 431 8.86 -18.72 6.14
C GLU A 431 8.15 -20.02 6.49
N LYS A 432 8.37 -20.51 7.72
CA LYS A 432 7.70 -21.72 8.22
C LYS A 432 6.19 -21.53 8.30
N ALA A 433 5.71 -20.39 8.82
CA ALA A 433 4.28 -20.10 8.88
C ALA A 433 3.64 -20.00 7.48
N ALA A 434 4.34 -19.42 6.51
CA ALA A 434 3.91 -19.37 5.12
C ALA A 434 3.79 -20.76 4.49
N GLN A 435 4.79 -21.62 4.70
CA GLN A 435 4.79 -23.00 4.19
C GLN A 435 3.62 -23.82 4.79
N LEU A 436 3.40 -23.72 6.10
CA LEU A 436 2.30 -24.40 6.78
C LEU A 436 0.92 -23.87 6.32
N SER A 437 0.82 -22.60 5.92
CA SER A 437 -0.40 -22.04 5.33
C SER A 437 -0.72 -22.65 3.96
N ILE A 438 0.30 -22.93 3.14
CA ILE A 438 0.14 -23.65 1.86
C ILE A 438 -0.33 -25.09 2.11
N GLU A 439 0.27 -25.78 3.08
CA GLU A 439 -0.13 -27.14 3.46
C GLU A 439 -1.58 -27.19 3.95
N LYS A 440 -1.99 -26.19 4.75
CA LYS A 440 -3.39 -26.04 5.17
C LYS A 440 -4.32 -25.89 3.97
N ALA A 441 -3.98 -25.03 3.00
CA ALA A 441 -4.78 -24.83 1.79
C ALA A 441 -4.93 -26.13 1.00
N ASN A 442 -3.83 -26.88 0.80
CA ASN A 442 -3.84 -28.17 0.11
C ASN A 442 -4.76 -29.18 0.81
N ARG A 443 -4.70 -29.27 2.15
CA ARG A 443 -5.57 -30.15 2.93
C ARG A 443 -7.06 -29.79 2.77
N VAL A 444 -7.41 -28.50 2.68
CA VAL A 444 -8.78 -28.05 2.40
C VAL A 444 -9.21 -28.44 1.00
N ILE A 445 -8.35 -28.25 -0.02
CA ILE A 445 -8.62 -28.63 -1.41
C ILE A 445 -8.92 -30.14 -1.50
N GLU A 446 -8.08 -30.98 -0.88
CA GLU A 446 -8.29 -32.43 -0.83
C GLU A 446 -9.60 -32.81 -0.13
N PHE A 447 -9.91 -32.16 0.99
CA PHE A 447 -11.16 -32.39 1.72
C PHE A 447 -12.39 -32.08 0.85
N ILE A 448 -12.38 -30.95 0.15
CA ILE A 448 -13.47 -30.55 -0.75
C ILE A 448 -13.56 -31.50 -1.96
N ALA A 449 -12.43 -31.88 -2.55
CA ALA A 449 -12.40 -32.81 -3.67
C ALA A 449 -13.00 -34.18 -3.32
N LYS A 450 -12.66 -34.73 -2.15
CA LYS A 450 -13.23 -35.99 -1.64
C LYS A 450 -14.75 -35.92 -1.46
N ARG A 451 -15.28 -34.79 -0.98
CA ARG A 451 -16.73 -34.58 -0.84
C ARG A 451 -17.47 -34.51 -2.18
N LYS A 452 -16.87 -33.88 -3.21
CA LYS A 452 -17.46 -33.86 -4.56
C LYS A 452 -17.57 -35.27 -5.14
N TRP A 453 -16.56 -36.12 -4.93
CA TRP A 453 -16.54 -37.50 -5.42
C TRP A 453 -17.58 -38.39 -4.71
N ALA A 454 -17.77 -38.20 -3.40
CA ALA A 454 -18.74 -38.96 -2.60
C ALA A 454 -20.22 -38.63 -2.91
N GLY A 455 -20.51 -37.49 -3.55
CA GLY A 455 -21.87 -37.11 -3.99
C GLY A 455 -22.22 -37.52 -5.43
N THR A 456 -21.29 -38.17 -6.14
CA THR A 456 -21.45 -38.67 -7.52
C THR A 456 -21.53 -40.19 -7.63
N GLN A 457 -21.54 -40.89 -6.48
CA GLN A 457 -21.92 -42.31 -6.34
C GLN A 457 -23.28 -42.38 -5.66
#